data_AF-A0A167I1N0-F1
#
_entry.id   AF-A0A167I1N0-F1
#
_cell.length_a   1.000
_cell.length_b   1.000
_cell.length_c   1.000
_cell.angle_alpha   90.00
_cell.angle_beta   90.00
_cell.angle_gamma   90.00
#
_symmetry.space_group_name_H-M   'P 1'
#
loop_
_entity.id
_entity.type
_entity.pdbx_description
1 polymer ?
#
loop_
_entity_poly.entity_id
_entity_poly.type
_entity_poly.pdbx_seq_one_letter_code
_entity_poly.pdbx_strand_id
1 'polypeptide(L)'
;MLREQGAHGELKFEKTVRGKPYLAHPIIDPPILFNISHDNSLITLGYSRPPGNGSHCIGVDCMKLAIRSDETPRMFVEVINDQLTIGERASLQRPMPDQQLIERAFIIWTIKEAFIKAIGEGMAFDLQQIDCRLDQGEVWIHGAPSPEWEFRLWAVEIVEAGKNARYAVVSCEWVGQGGSVIFEDGGSERLQVMMGRDLLSRIGLASLESEPDLQVTLGRLKWML
;
A
#
# COMPACT_ATOMS: atom_id res chain seq x y z
N MET A 1 12.14 2.77 15.18
CA MET A 1 11.18 3.49 14.31
C MET A 1 10.28 4.48 15.05
N LEU A 2 9.14 4.12 15.68
CA LEU A 2 8.32 5.14 16.39
C LEU A 2 9.14 5.92 17.45
N ARG A 3 10.07 5.22 18.12
CA ARG A 3 11.03 5.84 19.04
C ARG A 3 12.02 6.79 18.35
N GLU A 4 12.45 6.49 17.14
CA GLU A 4 13.29 7.40 16.33
C GLU A 4 12.49 8.64 15.90
N GLN A 5 11.17 8.51 15.81
CA GLN A 5 10.23 9.59 15.52
C GLN A 5 9.80 10.38 16.78
N GLY A 6 10.43 10.13 17.93
CA GLY A 6 10.19 10.86 19.18
C GLY A 6 9.24 10.19 20.18
N ALA A 7 8.72 9.00 19.89
CA ALA A 7 7.89 8.24 20.83
C ALA A 7 8.75 7.52 21.89
N HIS A 8 9.17 8.26 22.92
CA HIS A 8 9.95 7.72 24.03
C HIS A 8 9.05 7.21 25.16
N GLY A 9 9.60 6.35 26.03
CA GLY A 9 8.87 5.80 27.18
C GLY A 9 7.90 4.66 26.83
N GLU A 10 6.84 4.51 27.63
CA GLU A 10 5.80 3.50 27.44
C GLU A 10 4.92 3.87 26.23
N LEU A 11 4.83 2.94 25.27
CA LEU A 11 3.98 3.10 24.09
C LEU A 11 2.64 2.43 24.33
N LYS A 12 1.54 3.17 24.14
CA LYS A 12 0.18 2.60 24.17
C LYS A 12 -0.50 2.84 22.83
N PHE A 13 -1.10 1.79 22.31
CA PHE A 13 -1.85 1.83 21.07
C PHE A 13 -3.32 1.59 21.36
N GLU A 14 -4.17 2.35 20.68
CA GLU A 14 -5.61 2.17 20.70
C GLU A 14 -6.11 2.00 19.26
N LYS A 15 -7.42 1.81 19.11
CA LYS A 15 -8.07 1.67 17.81
C LYS A 15 -9.20 2.69 17.70
N THR A 16 -9.39 3.24 16.51
CA THR A 16 -10.60 4.02 16.20
C THR A 16 -11.85 3.14 16.33
N VAL A 17 -13.03 3.75 16.28
CA VAL A 17 -14.33 3.03 16.29
C VAL A 17 -14.38 1.92 15.21
N ARG A 18 -13.70 2.13 14.08
CA ARG A 18 -13.63 1.17 12.96
C ARG A 18 -12.38 0.29 12.97
N GLY A 19 -11.62 0.29 14.07
CA GLY A 19 -10.52 -0.65 14.29
C GLY A 19 -9.15 -0.18 13.80
N LYS A 20 -9.02 1.01 13.21
CA LYS A 20 -7.74 1.54 12.72
C LYS A 20 -6.82 1.85 13.92
N PRO A 21 -5.63 1.22 14.03
CA PRO A 21 -4.72 1.48 15.15
C PRO A 21 -4.14 2.90 15.10
N TYR A 22 -3.90 3.49 16.28
CA TYR A 22 -3.15 4.74 16.44
C TYR A 22 -2.32 4.74 17.73
N LEU A 23 -1.32 5.62 17.80
CA LEU A 23 -0.48 5.81 18.99
C LEU A 23 -1.22 6.72 19.99
N ALA A 24 -1.72 6.15 21.08
CA ALA A 24 -2.45 6.88 22.12
C ALA A 24 -1.52 7.49 23.18
N HIS A 25 -0.34 6.89 23.39
CA HIS A 25 0.68 7.43 24.30
C HIS A 25 2.10 7.10 23.81
N PRO A 26 3.06 8.04 23.91
CA PRO A 26 2.88 9.42 24.38
C PRO A 26 2.08 10.27 23.40
N ILE A 27 1.47 11.33 23.90
CA ILE A 27 0.85 12.36 23.04
C ILE A 27 2.00 13.21 22.49
N ILE A 28 2.17 13.21 21.17
CA ILE A 28 3.25 13.89 20.46
C ILE A 28 2.64 14.91 19.51
N ASP A 29 3.27 16.07 19.40
CA ASP A 29 2.90 17.12 18.45
C ASP A 29 4.11 17.46 17.54
N PRO A 30 3.97 17.38 16.20
CA PRO A 30 2.85 16.80 15.47
C PRO A 30 2.70 15.29 15.74
N PRO A 31 1.47 14.75 15.63
CA PRO A 31 1.19 13.34 15.89
C PRO A 31 1.97 12.43 14.93
N ILE A 32 2.30 11.23 15.41
CA ILE A 32 2.85 10.18 14.55
C ILE A 32 1.68 9.38 13.99
N LEU A 33 1.50 9.45 12.68
CA LEU A 33 0.56 8.62 11.96
C LEU A 33 1.27 7.38 11.44
N PHE A 34 0.59 6.25 11.48
CA PHE A 34 1.08 5.03 10.86
C PHE A 34 -0.07 4.19 10.31
N ASN A 35 0.28 3.34 9.35
CA ASN A 35 -0.60 2.28 8.89
C ASN A 35 0.25 1.06 8.51
N ILE A 36 -0.33 -0.13 8.67
CA ILE A 36 0.35 -1.40 8.42
C ILE A 36 -0.49 -2.19 7.42
N SER A 37 0.18 -2.82 6.46
CA SER A 37 -0.39 -3.89 5.65
C SER A 37 0.57 -5.05 5.58
N HIS A 38 0.05 -6.22 5.24
CA HIS A 38 0.86 -7.39 4.94
C HIS A 38 0.17 -8.24 3.89
N ASP A 39 0.97 -8.91 3.06
CA ASP A 39 0.51 -9.97 2.18
C ASP A 39 1.62 -11.00 2.02
N ASN A 40 1.24 -12.28 2.12
CA ASN A 40 2.15 -13.41 2.19
C ASN A 40 3.29 -13.15 3.21
N SER A 41 4.53 -13.06 2.72
CA SER A 41 5.70 -12.88 3.57
C SER A 41 6.08 -11.41 3.77
N LEU A 42 5.43 -10.48 3.05
CA LEU A 42 5.76 -9.07 3.07
C LEU A 42 4.92 -8.32 4.10
N ILE A 43 5.57 -7.51 4.94
CA ILE A 43 4.94 -6.54 5.84
C ILE A 43 5.38 -5.15 5.40
N THR A 44 4.41 -4.25 5.30
CA THR A 44 4.63 -2.84 4.97
C THR A 44 4.12 -1.95 6.09
N LEU A 45 4.91 -0.94 6.43
CA LEU A 45 4.60 0.04 7.46
C LEU A 45 4.82 1.43 6.86
N GLY A 46 3.72 2.12 6.60
CA GLY A 46 3.73 3.54 6.23
C GLY A 46 3.70 4.41 7.47
N TYR A 47 4.40 5.53 7.45
CA TYR A 47 4.35 6.52 8.52
C TYR A 47 4.36 7.96 7.99
N SER A 48 3.81 8.86 8.80
CA SER A 48 3.84 10.29 8.52
C SER A 48 3.91 11.11 9.81
N ARG A 49 4.52 12.30 9.71
CA ARG A 49 4.53 13.37 10.71
C ARG A 49 4.12 14.68 10.04
N PRO A 50 2.82 14.84 9.75
CA PRO A 50 2.34 15.99 9.00
C PRO A 50 2.47 17.27 9.85
N PRO A 51 2.87 18.41 9.26
CA PRO A 51 2.98 19.66 9.99
C PRO A 51 1.60 20.31 10.22
N GLY A 52 1.42 20.90 11.41
CA GLY A 52 0.29 21.79 11.71
C GLY A 52 -0.96 21.09 12.22
N ASN A 53 -2.03 21.88 12.33
CA ASN A 53 -3.34 21.44 12.81
C ASN A 53 -4.23 21.10 11.60
N GLY A 54 -4.69 19.85 11.50
CA GLY A 54 -5.56 19.41 10.42
C GLY A 54 -5.95 17.94 10.53
N SER A 55 -6.92 17.53 9.70
CA SER A 55 -7.23 16.12 9.51
C SER A 55 -6.13 15.51 8.66
N HIS A 56 -5.26 14.73 9.30
CA HIS A 56 -4.22 14.01 8.60
C HIS A 56 -4.44 12.51 8.75
N CYS A 57 -4.26 11.79 7.66
CA CYS A 57 -4.40 10.35 7.65
C CYS A 57 -3.46 9.73 6.64
N ILE A 58 -3.00 8.53 6.97
CA ILE A 58 -2.17 7.70 6.12
C ILE A 58 -2.75 6.30 6.06
N GLY A 59 -2.68 5.68 4.89
CA GLY A 59 -2.96 4.27 4.64
C GLY A 59 -1.82 3.67 3.85
N VAL A 60 -1.58 2.38 4.03
CA VAL A 60 -0.66 1.60 3.20
C VAL A 60 -1.34 0.30 2.84
N ASP A 61 -1.13 -0.16 1.62
CA ASP A 61 -1.48 -1.52 1.23
C ASP A 61 -0.37 -2.16 0.41
N CYS A 62 -0.32 -3.50 0.44
CA CYS A 62 0.62 -4.28 -0.35
C CYS A 62 -0.04 -5.56 -0.85
N MET A 63 0.20 -5.89 -2.11
CA MET A 63 -0.32 -7.11 -2.73
C MET A 63 0.74 -7.79 -3.57
N LYS A 64 0.86 -9.11 -3.40
CA LYS A 64 1.65 -9.99 -4.24
C LYS A 64 0.99 -10.06 -5.61
N LEU A 65 1.76 -9.81 -6.65
CA LEU A 65 1.31 -9.87 -8.05
C LEU A 65 1.26 -11.33 -8.53
N ALA A 66 0.40 -12.14 -7.91
CA ALA A 66 0.26 -13.55 -8.20
C ALA A 66 -1.22 -13.98 -8.13
N ILE A 67 -1.66 -14.71 -9.14
CA ILE A 67 -2.94 -15.41 -9.16
C ILE A 67 -2.73 -16.89 -8.86
N ARG A 68 -3.81 -17.61 -8.59
CA ARG A 68 -3.72 -19.06 -8.38
C ARG A 68 -3.33 -19.76 -9.69
N SER A 69 -2.71 -20.93 -9.58
CA SER A 69 -2.24 -21.70 -10.74
C SER A 69 -3.37 -22.19 -11.65
N ASP A 70 -4.60 -22.26 -11.15
CA ASP A 70 -5.83 -22.63 -11.86
C ASP A 70 -6.61 -21.41 -12.39
N GLU A 71 -6.10 -20.19 -12.24
CA GLU A 71 -6.73 -18.96 -12.69
C GLU A 71 -6.00 -18.35 -13.88
N THR A 72 -6.76 -17.65 -14.72
CA THR A 72 -6.21 -16.74 -15.73
C THR A 72 -6.29 -15.29 -15.25
N PRO A 73 -5.46 -14.37 -15.75
CA PRO A 73 -5.58 -12.94 -15.46
C PRO A 73 -6.97 -12.38 -15.75
N ARG A 74 -7.66 -12.89 -16.76
CA ARG A 74 -9.03 -12.47 -17.12
C ARG A 74 -10.04 -12.92 -16.06
N MET A 75 -9.94 -14.16 -15.56
CA MET A 75 -10.78 -14.65 -14.47
C MET A 75 -10.59 -13.80 -13.20
N PHE A 76 -9.36 -13.40 -12.88
CA PHE A 76 -9.11 -12.51 -11.75
C PHE A 76 -9.81 -11.15 -11.92
N VAL A 77 -9.73 -10.55 -13.12
CA VAL A 77 -10.43 -9.29 -13.42
C VAL A 77 -11.95 -9.43 -13.28
N GLU A 78 -12.52 -10.57 -13.68
CA GLU A 78 -13.94 -10.87 -13.49
C GLU A 78 -14.32 -10.94 -12.00
N VAL A 79 -13.48 -11.53 -11.15
CA VAL A 79 -13.71 -11.60 -9.70
C VAL A 79 -13.79 -10.22 -9.06
N ILE A 80 -12.93 -9.28 -9.46
CA ILE A 80 -12.92 -7.93 -8.88
C ILE A 80 -13.86 -6.95 -9.60
N ASN A 81 -14.56 -7.39 -10.65
CA ASN A 81 -15.28 -6.52 -11.60
C ASN A 81 -16.31 -5.60 -10.95
N ASP A 82 -16.99 -6.06 -9.90
CA ASP A 82 -18.02 -5.28 -9.20
C ASP A 82 -17.45 -4.17 -8.32
N GLN A 83 -16.14 -4.21 -8.05
CA GLN A 83 -15.41 -3.18 -7.30
C GLN A 83 -14.75 -2.12 -8.19
N LEU A 84 -14.85 -2.30 -9.51
CA LEU A 84 -14.22 -1.44 -10.50
C LEU A 84 -15.17 -0.36 -11.02
N THR A 85 -14.65 0.81 -11.32
CA THR A 85 -15.40 1.84 -12.05
C THR A 85 -15.60 1.43 -13.50
N ILE A 86 -16.46 2.15 -14.24
CA ILE A 86 -16.62 1.95 -15.69
C ILE A 86 -15.29 2.22 -16.41
N GLY A 87 -14.55 3.26 -15.98
CA GLY A 87 -13.26 3.64 -16.55
C GLY A 87 -12.19 2.57 -16.34
N GLU A 88 -12.09 2.02 -15.13
CA GLU A 88 -11.17 0.94 -14.79
C GLU A 88 -11.48 -0.35 -15.56
N ARG A 89 -12.77 -0.73 -15.65
CA ARG A 89 -13.22 -1.88 -16.45
C ARG A 89 -12.84 -1.73 -17.92
N ALA A 90 -13.18 -0.59 -18.53
CA ALA A 90 -12.82 -0.30 -19.91
C ALA A 90 -11.31 -0.32 -20.13
N SER A 91 -10.55 0.15 -19.15
CA SER A 91 -9.09 0.16 -19.18
C SER A 91 -8.49 -1.26 -19.15
N LEU A 92 -8.99 -2.14 -18.27
CA LEU A 92 -8.56 -3.54 -18.17
C LEU A 92 -9.02 -4.38 -19.37
N GLN A 93 -10.09 -3.99 -20.07
CA GLN A 93 -10.55 -4.65 -21.29
C GLN A 93 -9.70 -4.35 -22.53
N ARG A 94 -8.84 -3.32 -22.50
CA ARG A 94 -7.95 -3.03 -23.63
C ARG A 94 -6.97 -4.18 -23.89
N PRO A 95 -6.57 -4.41 -25.16
CA PRO A 95 -5.54 -5.41 -25.48
C PRO A 95 -4.23 -5.07 -24.77
N MET A 96 -3.74 -5.98 -23.93
CA MET A 96 -2.44 -5.92 -23.28
C MET A 96 -1.95 -7.32 -22.93
N PRO A 97 -0.63 -7.53 -22.77
CA PRO A 97 -0.09 -8.80 -22.28
C PRO A 97 -0.67 -9.17 -20.92
N ASP A 98 -0.90 -10.45 -20.70
CA ASP A 98 -1.46 -11.02 -19.45
C ASP A 98 -0.72 -10.55 -18.18
N GLN A 99 0.61 -10.44 -18.25
CA GLN A 99 1.42 -9.92 -17.15
C GLN A 99 1.13 -8.46 -16.83
N GLN A 100 0.90 -7.62 -17.84
CA GLN A 100 0.53 -6.22 -17.64
C GLN A 100 -0.90 -6.09 -17.13
N LEU A 101 -1.82 -6.93 -17.61
CA LEU A 101 -3.20 -6.95 -17.15
C LEU A 101 -3.28 -7.23 -15.65
N ILE A 102 -2.58 -8.27 -15.20
CA ILE A 102 -2.64 -8.67 -13.80
C ILE A 102 -1.95 -7.66 -12.89
N GLU A 103 -0.78 -7.13 -13.30
CA GLU A 103 -0.10 -6.05 -12.58
C GLU A 103 -1.02 -4.82 -12.45
N ARG A 104 -1.67 -4.41 -13.54
CA ARG A 104 -2.61 -3.29 -13.54
C ARG A 104 -3.81 -3.53 -12.62
N ALA A 105 -4.41 -4.72 -12.65
CA ALA A 105 -5.55 -5.06 -11.80
C ALA A 105 -5.19 -5.02 -10.31
N PHE A 106 -4.04 -5.59 -9.92
CA PHE A 106 -3.56 -5.52 -8.55
C PHE A 106 -3.18 -4.10 -8.11
N ILE A 107 -2.59 -3.28 -8.99
CA ILE A 107 -2.29 -1.88 -8.68
C ILE A 107 -3.58 -1.10 -8.36
N ILE A 108 -4.62 -1.26 -9.20
CA ILE A 108 -5.92 -0.63 -8.95
C ILE A 108 -6.44 -1.03 -7.57
N TRP A 109 -6.46 -2.34 -7.27
CA TRP A 109 -6.91 -2.84 -5.99
C TRP A 109 -6.10 -2.27 -4.81
N THR A 110 -4.77 -2.30 -4.91
CA THR A 110 -3.86 -1.85 -3.85
C THR A 110 -4.02 -0.35 -3.57
N ILE A 111 -4.26 0.48 -4.60
CA ILE A 111 -4.56 1.91 -4.42
C ILE A 111 -5.85 2.09 -3.63
N LYS A 112 -6.91 1.38 -4.01
CA LYS A 112 -8.21 1.51 -3.36
C LYS A 112 -8.15 1.09 -1.90
N GLU A 113 -7.49 -0.04 -1.60
CA GLU A 113 -7.29 -0.52 -0.23
C GLU A 113 -6.42 0.44 0.60
N ALA A 114 -5.34 0.98 0.03
CA ALA A 114 -4.51 1.98 0.71
C ALA A 114 -5.33 3.23 1.06
N PHE A 115 -6.19 3.70 0.16
CA PHE A 115 -7.09 4.82 0.42
C PHE A 115 -8.12 4.51 1.52
N ILE A 116 -8.80 3.37 1.45
CA ILE A 116 -9.77 2.94 2.48
C ILE A 116 -9.11 2.84 3.85
N LYS A 117 -7.90 2.28 3.90
CA LYS A 117 -7.09 2.22 5.12
C LYS A 117 -6.69 3.60 5.60
N ALA A 118 -6.47 4.57 4.70
CA ALA A 118 -6.18 5.96 5.06
C ALA A 118 -7.38 6.61 5.77
N ILE A 119 -8.56 6.58 5.17
CA ILE A 119 -9.77 7.17 5.77
C ILE A 119 -10.31 6.36 6.96
N GLY A 120 -9.95 5.07 7.06
CA GLY A 120 -10.33 4.21 8.18
C GLY A 120 -11.79 3.72 8.14
N GLU A 121 -12.46 3.78 7.00
CA GLU A 121 -13.87 3.36 6.84
C GLU A 121 -14.05 1.83 6.81
N GLY A 122 -12.99 1.09 6.45
CA GLY A 122 -13.01 -0.37 6.32
C GLY A 122 -13.82 -0.86 5.12
N MET A 123 -14.17 -2.16 5.12
CA MET A 123 -14.79 -2.86 3.98
C MET A 123 -16.18 -2.35 3.55
N ALA A 124 -16.81 -1.47 4.34
CA ALA A 124 -18.12 -0.92 4.01
C ALA A 124 -18.07 0.23 2.98
N PHE A 125 -16.87 0.71 2.66
CA PHE A 125 -16.68 1.77 1.67
C PHE A 125 -16.94 1.23 0.25
N ASP A 126 -17.71 1.97 -0.55
CA ASP A 126 -17.96 1.62 -1.94
C ASP A 126 -16.72 1.88 -2.80
N LEU A 127 -16.03 0.81 -3.20
CA LEU A 127 -14.81 0.85 -4.01
C LEU A 127 -15.02 1.54 -5.37
N GLN A 128 -16.25 1.61 -5.89
CA GLN A 128 -16.55 2.32 -7.14
C GLN A 128 -16.51 3.85 -6.99
N GLN A 129 -16.41 4.38 -5.77
CA GLN A 129 -16.16 5.80 -5.53
C GLN A 129 -14.72 6.23 -5.78
N ILE A 130 -13.81 5.27 -5.96
CA ILE A 130 -12.39 5.50 -6.25
C ILE A 130 -12.15 5.09 -7.70
N ASP A 131 -11.74 6.02 -8.55
CA ASP A 131 -11.48 5.81 -9.98
C ASP A 131 -9.98 6.00 -10.27
N CYS A 132 -9.28 4.87 -10.44
CA CYS A 132 -7.85 4.84 -10.70
C CYS A 132 -7.57 5.05 -12.18
N ARG A 133 -7.27 6.29 -12.56
CA ARG A 133 -6.94 6.69 -13.93
C ARG A 133 -5.44 6.65 -14.15
N LEU A 134 -4.92 5.45 -14.02
CA LEU A 134 -3.49 5.20 -14.02
C LEU A 134 -2.80 5.67 -15.32
N ASP A 135 -3.49 5.63 -16.48
CA ASP A 135 -2.95 6.15 -17.76
C ASP A 135 -2.65 7.66 -17.71
N GLN A 136 -3.34 8.37 -16.84
CA GLN A 136 -3.24 9.82 -16.63
C GLN A 136 -2.38 10.15 -15.41
N GLY A 137 -1.97 9.14 -14.62
CA GLY A 137 -1.34 9.37 -13.32
C GLY A 137 -2.28 10.06 -12.33
N GLU A 138 -3.58 9.75 -12.39
CA GLU A 138 -4.59 10.37 -11.55
C GLU A 138 -5.39 9.31 -10.78
N VAL A 139 -5.84 9.70 -9.58
CA VAL A 139 -6.89 9.01 -8.83
C VAL A 139 -7.99 10.02 -8.59
N TRP A 140 -9.23 9.63 -8.88
CA TRP A 140 -10.41 10.44 -8.61
C TRP A 140 -11.20 9.81 -7.47
N ILE A 141 -11.75 10.64 -6.60
CA ILE A 141 -12.55 10.23 -5.45
C ILE A 141 -13.92 10.92 -5.58
N HIS A 142 -15.01 10.15 -5.43
CA HIS A 142 -16.38 10.64 -5.61
C HIS A 142 -16.62 11.36 -6.96
N GLY A 143 -15.96 10.88 -8.01
CA GLY A 143 -16.12 11.40 -9.37
C GLY A 143 -15.40 12.72 -9.66
N ALA A 144 -14.48 13.17 -8.79
CA ALA A 144 -13.66 14.37 -8.99
C ALA A 144 -12.16 14.09 -8.78
N PRO A 145 -11.26 14.90 -9.39
CA PRO A 145 -9.84 14.86 -9.04
C PRO A 145 -9.63 15.07 -7.55
N SER A 146 -8.66 14.36 -6.96
CA SER A 146 -8.40 14.39 -5.51
C SER A 146 -7.01 14.97 -5.17
N PRO A 147 -6.75 16.27 -5.46
CA PRO A 147 -5.44 16.91 -5.24
C PRO A 147 -5.06 17.04 -3.76
N GLU A 148 -5.94 16.70 -2.84
CA GLU A 148 -5.68 16.65 -1.41
C GLU A 148 -5.02 15.33 -0.97
N TRP A 149 -4.92 14.35 -1.87
CA TRP A 149 -4.32 13.04 -1.63
C TRP A 149 -3.05 12.81 -2.44
N GLU A 150 -2.02 12.32 -1.78
CA GLU A 150 -0.81 11.82 -2.41
C GLU A 150 -0.80 10.29 -2.37
N PHE A 151 -0.61 9.68 -3.54
CA PHE A 151 -0.43 8.24 -3.70
C PHE A 151 1.00 7.98 -4.13
N ARG A 152 1.75 7.21 -3.36
CA ARG A 152 3.09 6.75 -3.75
C ARG A 152 3.08 5.26 -3.95
N LEU A 153 3.66 4.81 -5.05
CA LEU A 153 3.60 3.42 -5.47
C LEU A 153 4.99 2.86 -5.73
N TRP A 154 5.24 1.67 -5.18
CA TRP A 154 6.49 0.92 -5.34
C TRP A 154 6.21 -0.47 -5.91
N ALA A 155 7.12 -0.96 -6.73
CA ALA A 155 7.31 -2.38 -6.95
C ALA A 155 8.29 -2.88 -5.90
N VAL A 156 7.95 -3.98 -5.22
CA VAL A 156 8.89 -4.68 -4.34
C VAL A 156 9.16 -6.06 -4.93
N GLU A 157 10.42 -6.31 -5.28
CA GLU A 157 10.89 -7.62 -5.70
C GLU A 157 11.55 -8.31 -4.49
N ILE A 158 11.18 -9.57 -4.28
CA ILE A 158 11.72 -10.42 -3.22
C ILE A 158 12.28 -11.66 -3.90
N VAL A 159 13.60 -11.78 -3.89
CA VAL A 159 14.30 -12.98 -4.35
C VAL A 159 14.70 -13.78 -3.12
N GLU A 160 14.25 -15.03 -3.05
CA GLU A 160 14.53 -15.95 -1.95
C GLU A 160 14.76 -17.35 -2.52
N ALA A 161 15.94 -17.92 -2.26
CA ALA A 161 16.31 -19.27 -2.73
C ALA A 161 16.02 -19.49 -4.23
N GLY A 162 16.32 -18.47 -5.06
CA GLY A 162 16.11 -18.50 -6.51
C GLY A 162 14.66 -18.29 -6.97
N LYS A 163 13.71 -18.11 -6.06
CA LYS A 163 12.31 -17.76 -6.39
C LYS A 163 12.15 -16.24 -6.30
N ASN A 164 11.53 -15.65 -7.31
CA ASN A 164 11.15 -14.23 -7.29
C ASN A 164 9.67 -14.06 -6.96
N ALA A 165 9.35 -13.12 -6.07
CA ALA A 165 8.01 -12.67 -5.78
C ALA A 165 7.95 -11.15 -5.92
N ARG A 166 6.99 -10.67 -6.71
CA ARG A 166 6.78 -9.25 -6.95
C ARG A 166 5.53 -8.77 -6.24
N TYR A 167 5.60 -7.57 -5.66
CA TYR A 167 4.50 -6.94 -4.96
C TYR A 167 4.28 -5.52 -5.48
N ALA A 168 3.02 -5.09 -5.53
CA ALA A 168 2.68 -3.68 -5.53
C ALA A 168 2.55 -3.21 -4.09
N VAL A 169 3.15 -2.08 -3.76
CA VAL A 169 2.98 -1.41 -2.46
C VAL A 169 2.52 0.01 -2.73
N VAL A 170 1.48 0.45 -2.04
CA VAL A 170 0.93 1.80 -2.18
C VAL A 170 0.80 2.44 -0.81
N SER A 171 1.31 3.66 -0.65
CA SER A 171 0.92 4.53 0.47
C SER A 171 0.00 5.63 -0.03
N CYS A 172 -1.02 5.95 0.76
CA CYS A 172 -1.96 7.04 0.51
C CYS A 172 -1.95 7.98 1.71
N GLU A 173 -1.70 9.27 1.48
CA GLU A 173 -1.59 10.27 2.54
C GLU A 173 -2.42 11.51 2.19
N TRP A 174 -3.14 12.06 3.17
CA TRP A 174 -3.77 13.38 3.04
C TRP A 174 -2.73 14.47 3.19
N VAL A 175 -2.51 15.23 2.12
CA VAL A 175 -1.58 16.37 2.05
C VAL A 175 -2.29 17.72 1.93
N GLY A 176 -3.63 17.72 1.80
CA GLY A 176 -4.49 18.90 1.79
C GLY A 176 -4.57 19.62 0.44
N GLN A 177 -3.43 19.82 -0.24
CA GLN A 177 -3.34 20.39 -1.59
C GLN A 177 -2.07 19.88 -2.29
N GLY A 178 -2.08 19.82 -3.62
CA GLY A 178 -0.89 19.49 -4.42
C GLY A 178 -0.46 18.02 -4.39
N GLY A 179 -1.31 17.14 -3.86
CA GLY A 179 -1.17 15.69 -3.94
C GLY A 179 -1.20 15.20 -5.39
N SER A 180 -0.55 14.05 -5.60
CA SER A 180 -0.36 13.46 -6.91
C SER A 180 -0.16 11.95 -6.82
N VAL A 181 -0.15 11.27 -7.96
CA VAL A 181 0.24 9.85 -8.06
C VAL A 181 1.70 9.77 -8.47
N ILE A 182 2.53 9.23 -7.58
CA ILE A 182 3.99 9.18 -7.70
C ILE A 182 4.44 7.72 -7.79
N PHE A 183 5.23 7.42 -8.81
CA PHE A 183 5.85 6.12 -8.99
C PHE A 183 7.29 6.20 -8.51
N GLU A 184 7.57 5.54 -7.41
CA GLU A 184 8.85 5.59 -6.74
C GLU A 184 9.81 4.58 -7.37
N ASP A 185 11.09 4.93 -7.43
CA ASP A 185 12.14 4.11 -8.06
C ASP A 185 13.15 3.53 -7.06
N GLY A 186 12.93 3.75 -5.76
CA GLY A 186 13.81 3.24 -4.71
C GLY A 186 13.21 3.33 -3.30
N GLY A 187 14.12 3.35 -2.32
CA GLY A 187 13.76 3.48 -0.91
C GLY A 187 13.03 4.80 -0.62
N SER A 188 12.13 4.77 0.34
CA SER A 188 11.51 5.97 0.90
C SER A 188 11.80 6.01 2.38
N GLU A 189 12.02 7.22 2.90
CA GLU A 189 12.00 7.35 4.35
C GLU A 189 10.63 6.92 4.85
N ARG A 190 9.51 7.34 4.24
CA ARG A 190 8.12 7.17 4.73
C ARG A 190 7.52 5.76 4.67
N LEU A 191 8.22 4.82 4.01
CA LEU A 191 7.77 3.44 3.85
C LEU A 191 8.85 2.48 4.35
N GLN A 192 8.49 1.62 5.29
CA GLN A 192 9.31 0.48 5.65
C GLN A 192 8.70 -0.81 5.13
N VAL A 193 9.57 -1.68 4.65
CA VAL A 193 9.24 -3.01 4.17
C VAL A 193 10.09 -4.00 4.95
N MET A 194 9.47 -5.06 5.47
CA MET A 194 10.16 -6.11 6.19
C MET A 194 9.51 -7.46 5.91
N MET A 195 10.29 -8.55 6.06
CA MET A 195 9.73 -9.88 5.97
C MET A 195 9.11 -10.31 7.29
N GLY A 196 8.09 -11.17 7.24
CA GLY A 196 7.50 -11.77 8.44
C GLY A 196 8.55 -12.46 9.34
N ARG A 197 9.55 -13.12 8.74
CA ARG A 197 10.67 -13.71 9.49
C ARG A 197 11.53 -12.69 10.22
N ASP A 198 11.76 -11.52 9.62
CA ASP A 198 12.56 -10.46 10.24
C ASP A 198 11.83 -9.94 11.48
N LEU A 199 10.51 -9.83 11.39
CA LEU A 199 9.67 -9.48 12.52
C LEU A 199 9.74 -10.54 13.63
N LEU A 200 9.56 -11.82 13.30
CA LEU A 200 9.64 -12.92 14.27
C LEU A 200 10.99 -12.97 14.99
N SER A 201 12.08 -12.73 14.24
CA SER A 201 13.42 -12.64 14.81
C SER A 201 13.55 -11.45 15.77
N ARG A 202 13.07 -10.27 15.38
CA ARG A 202 13.12 -9.05 16.21
C ARG A 202 12.36 -9.20 17.54
N ILE A 203 11.34 -10.05 17.59
CA ILE A 203 10.56 -10.33 18.80
C ILE A 203 11.01 -11.60 19.53
N GLY A 204 12.13 -12.21 19.13
CA GLY A 204 12.72 -13.38 19.80
C GLY A 204 11.95 -14.69 19.62
N LEU A 205 11.06 -14.76 18.61
CA LEU A 205 10.28 -15.96 18.31
C LEU A 205 10.91 -16.86 17.22
N ALA A 206 11.98 -16.40 16.58
CA ALA A 206 12.74 -17.18 15.62
C ALA A 206 14.24 -16.85 15.71
N SER A 207 15.10 -17.85 15.51
CA SER A 207 16.53 -17.64 15.29
C SER A 207 16.76 -17.08 13.88
N LEU A 208 17.75 -16.19 13.74
CA LEU A 208 18.30 -15.82 12.43
C LEU A 208 19.11 -17.02 11.93
N GLU A 209 18.45 -18.03 11.38
CA GLU A 209 19.17 -18.98 10.52
C GLU A 209 19.59 -18.22 9.26
N SER A 210 20.90 -18.21 8.98
CA SER A 210 21.44 -17.55 7.80
C SER A 210 21.04 -18.34 6.55
N GLU A 211 19.94 -17.97 5.91
CA GLU A 211 19.74 -18.34 4.52
C GLU A 211 20.40 -17.30 3.61
N PRO A 212 21.40 -17.67 2.81
CA PRO A 212 22.32 -16.71 2.20
C PRO A 212 21.75 -15.83 1.08
N ASP A 213 20.48 -15.96 0.67
CA ASP A 213 20.01 -15.35 -0.59
C ASP A 213 18.64 -14.64 -0.51
N LEU A 214 18.33 -13.94 0.60
CA LEU A 214 17.20 -12.99 0.61
C LEU A 214 17.64 -11.63 0.06
N GLN A 215 17.03 -11.19 -1.04
CA GLN A 215 17.19 -9.85 -1.57
C GLN A 215 15.82 -9.18 -1.70
N VAL A 216 15.66 -8.01 -1.07
CA VAL A 216 14.48 -7.16 -1.22
C VAL A 216 14.91 -5.90 -1.97
N THR A 217 14.31 -5.66 -3.13
CA THR A 217 14.59 -4.49 -3.95
C THR A 217 13.33 -3.68 -4.15
N LEU A 218 13.38 -2.40 -3.83
CA LEU A 218 12.35 -1.44 -4.18
C LEU A 218 12.67 -0.85 -5.55
N GLY A 219 11.66 -0.73 -6.39
CA GLY A 219 11.81 -0.15 -7.71
C GLY A 219 10.48 0.34 -8.25
N ARG A 220 10.50 0.74 -9.51
CA ARG A 220 9.34 1.32 -10.18
C ARG A 220 8.36 0.24 -10.64
N LEU A 221 7.07 0.44 -10.36
CA LEU A 221 6.02 -0.28 -11.09
C LEU A 221 6.10 0.15 -12.55
N LYS A 222 6.18 -0.84 -13.45
CA LYS A 222 6.26 -0.55 -14.88
C LYS A 222 4.84 -0.28 -15.38
N TRP A 223 4.55 1.00 -15.56
CA TRP A 223 3.33 1.47 -16.18
C TRP A 223 3.57 1.70 -17.67
N MET A 224 2.72 1.13 -18.53
CA MET A 224 2.67 1.31 -19.99
C MET A 224 3.98 1.79 -20.65
N LEU A 225 4.76 0.84 -21.18
CA LEU A 225 5.46 1.07 -22.45
C LEU A 225 4.58 0.55 -23.58
#